data_AF-A0A8J2MIB7-F1
#
_entry.id   AF-A0A8J2MIB7-F1
#
_cell.length_a   1.000
_cell.length_b   1.000
_cell.length_c   1.000
_cell.angle_alpha   90.00
_cell.angle_beta   90.00
_cell.angle_gamma   90.00
#
_symmetry.space_group_name_H-M   'P 1'
#
loop_
_entity.id
_entity.type
_entity.pdbx_description
1 polymer ?
#
loop_
_entity_poly.entity_id
_entity_poly.type
_entity_poly.pdbx_seq_one_letter_code
_entity_poly.pdbx_strand_id
1 'polypeptide(L)'
;MPRPKKVIWHGSHKFGDRAMDTYCDAWNSNSPDRYGLSSSITRSRLLEQTRYSCDNKLALLCIEVTSEIARRRRNSENSLNNGNDEISEEKYQEDLDHIIKN
;
A
#
# COMPACT_ATOMS: atom_id res chain seq x y z
N MET A 1 -9.15 29.99 -20.42
CA MET A 1 -8.43 29.09 -19.49
C MET A 1 -8.22 27.74 -20.16
N PRO A 2 -7.01 27.14 -20.10
CA PRO A 2 -6.79 25.82 -20.68
C PRO A 2 -7.54 24.74 -19.89
N ARG A 3 -8.01 23.69 -20.59
CA ARG A 3 -8.66 22.53 -19.98
C ARG A 3 -7.63 21.75 -19.13
N PRO A 4 -7.99 21.28 -17.91
CA PRO A 4 -7.08 20.47 -17.09
C PRO A 4 -6.68 19.18 -17.83
N LYS A 5 -5.39 18.81 -17.74
CA LYS A 5 -4.87 17.59 -18.34
C LYS A 5 -5.50 16.37 -17.66
N LYS A 6 -6.11 15.48 -18.45
CA LYS A 6 -6.71 14.22 -17.96
C LYS A 6 -5.65 13.12 -17.80
N VAL A 7 -4.66 13.39 -16.98
CA VAL A 7 -3.49 12.53 -16.76
C VAL A 7 -3.35 12.26 -15.26
N ILE A 8 -3.01 11.02 -14.92
CA ILE A 8 -2.83 10.55 -13.55
C ILE A 8 -1.37 10.16 -13.30
N TRP A 9 -0.87 10.46 -12.11
CA TRP A 9 0.39 9.91 -11.61
C TRP A 9 0.21 8.46 -11.16
N HIS A 10 1.19 7.57 -11.42
CA HIS A 10 1.21 6.21 -10.83
C HIS A 10 2.59 5.72 -10.38
N GLY A 11 3.69 6.13 -11.01
CA GLY A 11 5.06 5.83 -10.53
C GLY A 11 5.42 4.33 -10.47
N SER A 12 4.85 3.53 -11.36
CA SER A 12 4.98 2.06 -11.36
C SER A 12 5.18 1.50 -12.77
N HIS A 13 5.83 0.35 -12.90
CA HIS A 13 5.93 -0.34 -14.18
C HIS A 13 4.58 -0.98 -14.56
N LYS A 14 4.53 -1.61 -15.74
CA LYS A 14 3.30 -2.20 -16.32
C LYS A 14 2.64 -3.27 -15.42
N PHE A 15 3.39 -3.87 -14.50
CA PHE A 15 2.91 -4.90 -13.57
C PHE A 15 2.59 -4.36 -12.17
N GLY A 16 2.71 -3.06 -11.95
CA GLY A 16 2.38 -2.41 -10.68
C GLY A 16 3.52 -2.41 -9.65
N ASP A 17 4.70 -2.95 -9.98
CA ASP A 17 5.89 -2.80 -9.16
C ASP A 17 6.44 -1.36 -9.22
N ARG A 18 7.13 -0.95 -8.16
CA ARG A 18 7.63 0.42 -7.99
C ARG A 18 8.70 0.73 -9.05
N ALA A 19 8.52 1.83 -9.78
CA ALA A 19 9.52 2.28 -10.74
C ALA A 19 10.53 3.21 -10.06
N MET A 20 11.55 2.62 -9.43
CA MET A 20 12.54 3.33 -8.58
C MET A 20 13.22 4.51 -9.28
N ASP A 21 13.40 4.44 -10.60
CA ASP A 21 14.04 5.50 -11.38
C ASP A 21 13.06 6.60 -11.84
N THR A 22 11.76 6.36 -11.74
CA THR A 22 10.71 7.20 -12.39
C THR A 22 9.45 7.34 -11.54
N TYR A 23 9.64 7.72 -10.28
CA TYR A 23 8.58 7.97 -9.30
C TYR A 23 8.80 9.24 -8.47
N CYS A 24 9.45 10.26 -9.05
CA CYS A 24 9.70 11.56 -8.41
C CYS A 24 10.39 11.48 -7.03
N ASP A 25 11.49 10.72 -6.93
CA ASP A 25 12.22 10.48 -5.68
C ASP A 25 11.29 10.03 -4.53
N ALA A 26 10.48 9.01 -4.80
CA ALA A 26 9.42 8.54 -3.92
C ALA A 26 8.38 9.64 -3.60
N TRP A 27 7.94 10.38 -4.61
CA TRP A 27 6.97 11.49 -4.53
C TRP A 27 7.45 12.73 -3.75
N ASN A 28 8.74 12.83 -3.42
CA ASN A 28 9.30 13.93 -2.62
C ASN A 28 9.97 15.03 -3.45
N SER A 29 9.97 14.91 -4.78
CA SER A 29 10.57 15.91 -5.67
C SER A 29 9.52 16.63 -6.50
N ASN A 30 9.67 17.96 -6.61
CA ASN A 30 8.98 18.80 -7.58
C ASN A 30 9.95 19.38 -8.63
N SER A 31 11.18 18.86 -8.70
CA SER A 31 12.21 19.36 -9.61
C SER A 31 11.83 19.08 -11.07
N PRO A 32 12.07 20.04 -11.98
CA PRO A 32 11.85 19.83 -13.40
C PRO A 32 12.82 18.80 -14.03
N ASP A 33 13.94 18.51 -13.34
CA ASP A 33 14.95 17.54 -13.79
C ASP A 33 14.63 16.10 -13.34
N ARG A 34 13.61 15.94 -12.51
CA ARG A 34 13.11 14.63 -12.07
C ARG A 34 11.86 14.25 -12.84
N TYR A 35 11.67 12.95 -13.03
CA TYR A 35 10.56 12.41 -13.79
C TYR A 35 9.79 11.36 -12.99
N GLY A 36 8.49 11.31 -13.25
CA GLY A 36 7.60 10.26 -12.77
C GLY A 36 6.85 9.61 -13.94
N LEU A 37 6.33 8.40 -13.72
CA LEU A 37 5.41 7.76 -14.65
C LEU A 37 3.97 8.19 -14.41
N SER A 38 3.29 8.48 -15.52
CA SER A 38 1.90 8.90 -15.58
C SER A 38 1.16 8.26 -16.74
N SER A 39 -0.17 8.22 -16.64
CA SER A 39 -1.05 7.64 -17.65
C SER A 39 -2.20 8.56 -18.02
N SER A 40 -2.58 8.56 -19.31
CA SER A 40 -3.77 9.28 -19.77
C SER A 40 -5.04 8.45 -19.54
N ILE A 41 -5.98 8.98 -18.75
CA ILE A 41 -7.25 8.27 -18.48
C ILE A 41 -8.16 8.21 -19.71
N THR A 42 -7.90 9.04 -20.74
CA THR A 42 -8.68 9.06 -21.99
C THR A 42 -8.55 7.78 -22.81
N ARG A 43 -7.50 6.98 -22.58
CA ARG A 43 -7.21 5.75 -23.33
C ARG A 43 -7.60 4.48 -22.56
N SER A 44 -8.33 4.61 -21.44
CA SER A 44 -8.71 3.49 -20.56
C SER A 44 -7.53 2.63 -20.11
N ARG A 45 -6.35 3.24 -19.93
CA ARG A 45 -5.13 2.61 -19.43
C ARG A 45 -4.67 3.36 -18.18
N LEU A 46 -4.34 2.63 -17.12
CA LEU A 46 -3.90 3.22 -15.85
C LEU A 46 -2.38 3.25 -15.68
N LEU A 47 -1.66 2.34 -16.34
CA LEU A 47 -0.21 2.14 -16.19
C LEU A 47 0.57 2.36 -17.51
N GLU A 48 0.12 3.32 -18.32
CA GLU A 48 0.89 3.75 -19.49
C GLU A 48 2.25 4.32 -19.03
N GLN A 49 3.34 3.97 -19.71
CA GLN A 49 4.70 4.31 -19.25
C GLN A 49 5.14 5.68 -19.76
N THR A 50 4.30 6.71 -19.59
CA THR A 50 4.59 8.07 -20.06
C THR A 50 5.30 8.85 -18.97
N ARG A 51 6.46 9.44 -19.28
CA ARG A 51 7.22 10.26 -18.35
C ARG A 51 6.72 11.70 -18.35
N TYR A 52 6.47 12.23 -17.17
CA TYR A 52 6.23 13.65 -16.95
C TYR A 52 7.24 14.17 -15.94
N SER A 53 7.62 15.43 -16.09
CA SER A 53 8.46 16.12 -15.13
C SER A 53 7.69 16.32 -13.81
N CYS A 54 8.37 16.20 -12.67
CA CYS A 54 7.74 16.16 -11.34
C CYS A 54 7.14 17.50 -10.89
N ASP A 55 7.44 18.60 -11.58
CA ASP A 55 6.80 19.90 -11.41
C ASP A 55 5.35 19.95 -11.96
N ASN A 56 4.94 18.95 -12.77
CA ASN A 56 3.62 18.89 -13.38
C ASN A 56 2.52 18.61 -12.35
N LYS A 57 1.43 19.40 -12.42
CA LYS A 57 0.21 19.18 -11.62
C LYS A 57 -0.73 18.23 -12.35
N LEU A 58 -0.72 16.96 -11.95
CA LEU A 58 -1.57 15.89 -12.49
C LEU A 58 -2.48 15.32 -11.39
N ALA A 59 -3.46 14.50 -11.76
CA ALA A 59 -4.37 13.89 -10.81
C ALA A 59 -3.75 12.69 -10.07
N LEU A 60 -4.22 12.42 -8.85
CA LEU A 60 -3.91 11.21 -8.09
C LEU A 60 -5.18 10.37 -7.94
N LEU A 61 -5.02 9.06 -8.02
CA LEU A 61 -6.10 8.11 -7.71
C LEU A 61 -5.88 7.52 -6.34
N CYS A 62 -6.92 7.53 -5.51
CA CYS A 62 -6.96 6.81 -4.26
C CYS A 62 -7.72 5.50 -4.47
N ILE A 63 -7.15 4.40 -4.01
CA ILE A 63 -7.76 3.07 -4.13
C ILE A 63 -8.14 2.62 -2.72
N GLU A 64 -9.36 2.14 -2.56
CA GLU A 64 -9.80 1.51 -1.32
C GLU A 64 -9.14 0.13 -1.18
N VAL A 65 -8.43 -0.09 -0.08
CA VAL A 65 -7.77 -1.38 0.22
C VAL A 65 -8.54 -2.06 1.35
N THR A 66 -9.65 -2.72 1.02
CA THR A 66 -10.41 -3.55 1.98
C THR A 66 -10.14 -5.03 1.78
N SER A 67 -9.71 -5.71 2.85
CA SER A 67 -9.85 -7.16 2.96
C SER A 67 -11.12 -7.47 3.76
N GLU A 68 -12.30 -7.30 3.15
CA GLU A 68 -13.61 -7.70 3.73
C GLU A 68 -13.55 -9.10 4.37
N ILE A 69 -12.80 -10.02 3.75
CA ILE A 69 -12.60 -11.40 4.20
C ILE A 69 -11.88 -11.47 5.57
N ALA A 70 -10.94 -10.56 5.86
CA ALA A 70 -10.21 -10.54 7.13
C ALA A 70 -10.99 -9.82 8.26
N ARG A 71 -11.84 -8.83 7.92
CA ARG A 71 -12.69 -8.14 8.90
C ARG A 71 -13.80 -9.05 9.44
N ARG A 72 -14.41 -9.89 8.59
CA ARG A 72 -15.45 -10.84 9.04
C ARG A 72 -14.90 -11.92 9.97
N ARG A 73 -13.68 -12.42 9.72
CA ARG A 73 -13.01 -13.37 10.65
C ARG A 73 -12.72 -12.74 12.01
N ARG A 74 -12.15 -11.54 12.05
CA ARG A 74 -11.86 -10.85 13.32
C ARG A 74 -13.11 -10.53 14.13
N ASN A 75 -14.21 -10.14 13.50
CA ASN A 75 -15.47 -9.91 14.21
C ASN A 75 -16.10 -11.20 14.77
N SER A 76 -15.92 -12.33 14.07
CA SER A 76 -16.37 -13.64 14.56
C SER A 76 -15.50 -14.15 15.71
N GLU A 77 -14.19 -13.91 15.68
CA GLU A 77 -13.26 -14.32 16.76
C GLU A 77 -13.36 -13.40 17.99
N ASN A 78 -13.57 -12.09 17.82
CA ASN A 78 -13.75 -11.17 18.95
C ASN A 78 -15.03 -11.43 19.76
N SER A 79 -16.05 -12.07 19.20
CA SER A 79 -17.24 -12.49 19.96
C SER A 79 -17.01 -13.73 20.82
N LEU A 80 -15.90 -14.46 20.64
CA LEU A 80 -15.55 -15.65 21.43
C LEU A 80 -14.39 -15.41 22.41
N ASN A 81 -13.59 -14.36 22.23
CA ASN A 81 -12.38 -14.09 23.02
C ASN A 81 -12.52 -13.01 24.11
N ASN A 82 -13.73 -12.80 24.65
CA ASN A 82 -13.91 -11.98 25.87
C ASN A 82 -13.50 -12.73 27.16
N GLY A 83 -12.44 -13.55 27.08
CA GLY A 83 -11.76 -14.16 28.22
C GLY A 83 -10.31 -13.69 28.21
N ASN A 84 -10.01 -12.65 29.00
CA ASN A 84 -8.63 -12.29 29.33
C ASN A 84 -8.10 -13.34 30.32
N ASP A 85 -7.81 -14.55 29.84
CA ASP A 85 -7.13 -15.57 30.65
C ASP A 85 -5.62 -15.24 30.63
N GLU A 86 -5.23 -14.36 31.55
CA GLU A 86 -3.84 -14.09 31.88
C GLU A 86 -3.20 -15.39 32.35
N ILE A 87 -2.23 -15.92 31.58
CA ILE A 87 -1.54 -17.17 31.88
C ILE A 87 -0.79 -17.01 33.21
N SER A 88 -1.05 -17.89 34.18
CA SER A 88 -0.33 -17.87 35.45
C SER A 88 1.17 -18.16 35.23
N GLU A 89 2.02 -17.56 36.06
CA GLU A 89 3.48 -17.77 36.01
C GLU A 89 3.85 -19.25 36.11
N GLU A 90 3.08 -20.04 36.85
CA GLU A 90 3.24 -21.48 37.02
C GLU A 90 3.12 -22.24 35.69
N LYS A 91 2.11 -21.88 34.89
CA LYS A 91 1.83 -22.50 33.59
C LYS A 91 2.95 -22.20 32.58
N TYR A 92 3.47 -20.98 32.62
CA TYR A 92 4.60 -20.57 31.79
C TYR A 92 5.88 -21.35 32.13
N GLN A 93 6.12 -21.64 33.42
CA GLN A 93 7.29 -22.41 33.81
C GLN A 93 7.19 -23.89 33.45
N GLU A 94 5.99 -24.49 33.55
CA GLU A 94 5.78 -25.87 33.07
C GLU A 94 6.08 -26.01 31.57
N ASP A 95 5.63 -25.04 30.76
CA ASP A 95 5.84 -25.05 29.32
C ASP A 95 7.33 -24.90 28.97
N LEU A 96 8.06 -24.04 29.70
CA LEU A 96 9.51 -23.91 29.54
C LEU A 96 10.27 -25.19 29.89
N ASP A 97 9.88 -25.85 30.99
CA ASP A 97 10.48 -27.12 31.42
C ASP A 97 10.29 -28.23 30.38
N HIS A 98 9.14 -28.26 29.72
CA HIS A 98 8.84 -29.21 28.65
C HIS A 98 9.69 -28.98 27.39
N ILE A 99 10.01 -27.72 27.07
CA ILE A 99 10.86 -27.38 25.92
C ILE A 99 12.33 -27.73 26.19
N ILE A 100 12.80 -27.56 27.43
CA ILE A 100 14.21 -27.77 27.79
C ILE A 100 14.56 -29.26 27.98
N LYS A 101 13.58 -30.12 28.28
CA LYS A 101 13.78 -31.55 28.53
C LYS A 101 13.78 -32.45 27.28
N ASN A 102 13.64 -31.90 26.08
CA ASN A 102 13.79 -32.63 24.80
C ASN A 102 15.08 -32.26 24.07
#